data_AF-A0A1K0GXG5-F1
#
_entry.id   AF-A0A1K0GXG5-F1
#
_cell.length_a   1.000
_cell.length_b   1.000
_cell.length_c   1.000
_cell.angle_alpha   90.00
_cell.angle_beta   90.00
_cell.angle_gamma   90.00
#
_symmetry.space_group_name_H-M   'P 1'
#
loop_
_entity.id
_entity.type
_entity.pdbx_description
1 polymer ?
#
loop_
_entity_poly.entity_id
_entity_poly.type
_entity_poly.pdbx_seq_one_letter_code
_entity_poly.pdbx_strand_id
1 'polypeptide(L)'
;MRASDEDRQRIMAALERHTGAGRLTLDEFTQRVGVAADARTLDELAAVVSDLPAEEAEERQRREFLLLLAIAVVTLVLLGAFLGLR
;
A
#
# COMPACT_ATOMS: atom_id res chain seq x y z
N MET A 1 -4.96 16.79 -17.48
CA MET A 1 -3.57 16.59 -17.97
C MET A 1 -3.50 15.25 -18.71
N ARG A 2 -2.72 15.11 -19.79
CA ARG A 2 -2.59 13.82 -20.51
C ARG A 2 -1.74 12.84 -19.69
N ALA A 3 -2.13 11.57 -19.66
CA ALA A 3 -1.38 10.52 -19.00
C ALA A 3 -0.18 10.07 -19.87
N SER A 4 1.00 10.01 -19.26
CA SER A 4 2.17 9.36 -19.83
C SER A 4 2.02 7.84 -19.75
N ASP A 5 2.88 7.13 -20.48
CA ASP A 5 2.98 5.68 -20.33
C ASP A 5 3.48 5.27 -18.95
N GLU A 6 4.39 6.06 -18.37
CA GLU A 6 4.88 5.86 -17.01
C GLU A 6 3.75 5.98 -15.97
N ASP A 7 2.80 6.90 -16.20
CA ASP A 7 1.64 7.04 -15.31
C ASP A 7 0.74 5.82 -15.39
N ARG A 8 0.51 5.27 -16.59
CA ARG A 8 -0.24 4.01 -16.77
C ARG A 8 0.46 2.85 -16.06
N GLN A 9 1.77 2.71 -16.23
CA GLN A 9 2.56 1.66 -15.59
C GLN A 9 2.52 1.78 -14.06
N ARG A 10 2.60 3.01 -13.51
CA ARG A 10 2.49 3.25 -12.07
C ARG A 10 1.15 2.76 -11.52
N ILE A 11 0.05 3.05 -12.23
CA ILE A 11 -1.29 2.59 -11.83
C ILE A 11 -1.42 1.07 -11.96
N MET A 12 -0.89 0.46 -13.03
CA MET A 12 -0.89 -0.99 -13.17
C MET A 12 -0.13 -1.69 -12.03
N ALA A 13 1.02 -1.14 -11.62
CA ALA A 13 1.78 -1.66 -10.49
C ALA A 13 1.02 -1.52 -9.16
N ALA A 14 0.26 -0.44 -8.98
CA ALA A 14 -0.61 -0.28 -7.81
C ALA A 14 -1.74 -1.33 -7.78
N LEU A 15 -2.38 -1.56 -8.92
CA LEU A 15 -3.40 -2.62 -9.06
C LEU A 15 -2.84 -4.01 -8.74
N GLU A 16 -1.62 -4.32 -9.20
CA GLU A 16 -0.95 -5.59 -8.89
C GLU A 16 -0.74 -5.75 -7.37
N ARG A 17 -0.24 -4.71 -6.70
CA ARG A 17 -0.06 -4.73 -5.23
C ARG A 17 -1.38 -4.91 -4.48
N HIS A 18 -2.44 -4.21 -4.89
CA HIS A 18 -3.76 -4.38 -4.27
C HIS A 18 -4.36 -5.78 -4.50
N THR A 19 -4.07 -6.39 -5.64
CA THR A 19 -4.44 -7.79 -5.93
C THR A 19 -3.66 -8.76 -5.05
N GLY A 20 -2.34 -8.57 -4.91
CA GLY A 20 -1.51 -9.36 -4.00
C GLY A 20 -1.92 -9.22 -2.52
N ALA A 21 -2.48 -8.07 -2.15
CA ALA A 21 -3.07 -7.84 -0.83
C ALA A 21 -4.50 -8.39 -0.67
N GLY A 22 -5.07 -9.01 -1.71
CA GLY A 22 -6.41 -9.62 -1.70
C GLY A 22 -7.58 -8.63 -1.73
N ARG A 23 -7.33 -7.36 -2.06
CA ARG A 23 -8.38 -6.32 -2.17
C ARG A 23 -9.09 -6.31 -3.52
N LEU A 24 -8.43 -6.86 -4.54
CA LEU A 24 -8.98 -7.09 -5.86
C LEU A 24 -8.95 -8.58 -6.15
N THR A 25 -10.04 -9.09 -6.71
CA THR A 25 -10.03 -10.39 -7.37
C THR A 25 -9.25 -10.30 -8.68
N LEU A 26 -8.83 -11.45 -9.22
CA LEU A 26 -8.08 -11.48 -10.49
C LEU A 26 -8.90 -10.96 -11.68
N ASP A 27 -10.23 -11.14 -11.64
CA ASP A 27 -11.15 -10.63 -12.64
C ASP A 27 -11.22 -9.09 -12.59
N GLU A 28 -11.42 -8.52 -11.41
CA GLU A 28 -11.41 -7.07 -11.20
C GLU A 28 -10.06 -6.45 -11.56
N PHE A 29 -8.96 -7.11 -11.22
CA PHE A 29 -7.62 -6.69 -11.63
C PHE A 29 -7.51 -6.60 -13.16
N THR A 30 -7.89 -7.67 -13.86
CA THR A 30 -7.81 -7.73 -15.33
C THR A 30 -8.66 -6.63 -15.97
N GLN A 31 -9.88 -6.43 -15.46
CA GLN A 31 -10.78 -5.37 -15.93
C GLN A 31 -10.15 -3.98 -15.73
N ARG A 32 -9.66 -3.69 -14.52
CA ARG A 32 -9.09 -2.37 -14.19
C ARG A 32 -7.78 -2.08 -14.92
N VAL A 33 -6.94 -3.10 -15.14
CA VAL A 33 -5.73 -2.97 -15.96
C VAL A 33 -6.09 -2.61 -17.41
N GLY A 34 -7.16 -3.19 -17.97
CA GLY A 34 -7.68 -2.79 -19.28
C GLY A 34 -8.09 -1.31 -19.32
N VAL A 35 -8.85 -0.86 -18.32
CA VAL A 35 -9.25 0.57 -18.21
C VAL A 35 -8.03 1.49 -18.06
N ALA A 36 -7.05 1.11 -17.25
CA ALA A 36 -5.81 1.87 -17.08
C ALA A 36 -4.97 1.94 -18.37
N ALA A 37 -4.95 0.87 -19.16
CA ALA A 37 -4.25 0.83 -20.44
C ALA A 37 -4.86 1.81 -21.46
N ASP A 38 -6.18 1.91 -21.49
CA ASP A 38 -6.91 2.78 -22.43
C ASP A 38 -6.99 4.25 -21.98
N ALA A 39 -6.70 4.52 -20.70
CA ALA A 39 -6.73 5.87 -20.13
C ALA A 39 -5.79 6.84 -20.86
N ARG A 40 -6.34 8.00 -21.20
CA ARG A 40 -5.68 9.10 -21.90
C ARG A 40 -5.36 10.27 -20.98
N THR A 41 -6.03 10.36 -19.84
CA THR A 41 -5.85 11.46 -18.88
C THR A 41 -5.48 10.96 -17.50
N LEU A 42 -4.83 11.84 -16.72
CA LEU A 42 -4.51 11.54 -15.33
C LEU A 42 -5.77 11.39 -14.46
N ASP A 43 -6.85 12.09 -14.79
CA ASP A 43 -8.11 11.98 -14.05
C ASP A 43 -8.79 10.63 -14.29
N GLU A 44 -8.75 10.12 -15.53
CA GLU A 44 -9.19 8.76 -15.86
C GLU A 44 -8.37 7.72 -15.08
N LEU A 45 -7.05 7.89 -15.02
CA LEU A 45 -6.18 7.01 -14.24
C LEU A 45 -6.46 7.08 -12.73
N ALA A 46 -6.70 8.26 -12.19
CA ALA A 46 -7.04 8.44 -10.78
C ALA A 46 -8.36 7.74 -10.44
N ALA A 47 -9.33 7.73 -11.35
CA ALA A 47 -10.60 7.05 -11.15
C ALA A 47 -10.44 5.53 -10.99
N VAL A 48 -9.47 4.91 -11.69
CA VAL A 48 -9.22 3.44 -11.66
C VAL A 48 -8.88 2.93 -10.25
N VAL A 49 -8.23 3.77 -9.44
CA VAL A 49 -7.76 3.42 -8.08
C VAL A 49 -8.45 4.23 -6.99
N SER A 50 -9.50 4.99 -7.33
CA SER A 50 -10.13 5.96 -6.42
C SER A 50 -10.79 5.33 -5.18
N ASP A 51 -11.24 4.09 -5.29
CA ASP A 51 -11.83 3.29 -4.22
C ASP A 51 -10.80 2.46 -3.44
N LEU A 52 -9.52 2.50 -3.86
CA LEU A 52 -8.45 1.75 -3.23
C LEU A 52 -7.70 2.61 -2.21
N PRO A 53 -7.22 2.02 -1.11
CA PRO A 53 -6.45 2.76 -0.11
C PRO A 53 -5.13 3.24 -0.71
N ALA A 54 -4.78 4.50 -0.46
CA ALA A 54 -3.50 5.05 -0.90
C ALA A 54 -2.32 4.29 -0.28
N GLU A 55 -1.30 3.97 -1.09
CA GLU A 55 -0.14 3.19 -0.64
C GLU A 55 0.68 3.90 0.45
N GLU A 56 0.74 5.23 0.42
CA GLU A 56 1.39 6.03 1.47
C GLU A 56 0.72 5.83 2.84
N ALA A 57 -0.60 5.61 2.85
CA ALA A 57 -1.33 5.31 4.08
C ALA A 57 -0.94 3.94 4.64
N GLU A 58 -0.71 2.94 3.78
CA GLU A 58 -0.23 1.61 4.19
C GLU A 58 1.19 1.63 4.75
N GLU A 59 2.11 2.37 4.11
CA GLU A 59 3.46 2.52 4.64
C GLU A 59 3.47 3.19 6.01
N ARG A 60 2.65 4.24 6.18
CA ARG A 60 2.52 4.93 7.46
C ARG A 60 1.98 4.01 8.54
N GLN A 61 0.92 3.25 8.25
CA GLN A 61 0.36 2.26 9.16
C GLN A 61 1.39 1.18 9.54
N ARG A 62 2.17 0.68 8.56
CA ARG A 62 3.24 -0.29 8.81
C ARG A 62 4.34 0.27 9.71
N ARG A 63 4.79 1.51 9.44
CA ARG A 63 5.80 2.20 10.26
C ARG A 63 5.33 2.39 11.69
N GLU A 64 4.09 2.84 11.90
CA GLU A 64 3.51 2.99 13.24
C GLU A 64 3.46 1.66 14.00
N PHE A 65 3.04 0.58 13.33
CA PHE A 65 3.04 -0.75 13.95
C PHE A 65 4.44 -1.23 14.32
N LEU A 66 5.43 -1.00 13.46
CA LEU A 66 6.84 -1.32 13.73
C LEU A 66 7.41 -0.49 14.88
N LEU A 67 7.05 0.79 14.99
CA LEU A 67 7.46 1.65 16.11
C LEU A 67 6.86 1.16 17.42
N LEU A 68 5.56 0.80 17.44
CA LEU A 68 4.93 0.22 18.62
C LEU A 68 5.57 -1.11 19.02
N LEU A 69 5.86 -1.98 18.05
CA LEU A 69 6.57 -3.23 18.30
C LEU A 69 7.97 -2.98 18.86
N ALA A 70 8.73 -2.05 18.28
CA ALA A 70 10.07 -1.70 18.75
C ALA A 70 10.04 -1.15 20.18
N ILE A 71 9.10 -0.25 20.48
CA ILE A 71 8.89 0.27 21.84
C ILE A 71 8.55 -0.87 22.80
N ALA A 72 7.60 -1.75 22.44
CA ALA A 72 7.21 -2.88 23.27
C ALA A 72 8.40 -3.82 23.55
N VAL A 73 9.21 -4.12 22.53
CA VAL A 73 10.44 -4.93 22.68
C VAL A 73 11.43 -4.23 23.62
N VAL A 74 11.69 -2.93 23.42
CA VAL A 74 12.58 -2.16 24.30
C VAL A 74 12.07 -2.16 25.74
N THR A 75 10.77 -1.94 25.95
CA THR A 75 10.14 -1.97 27.28
C THR A 75 10.27 -3.36 27.92
N LEU A 76 10.03 -4.45 27.18
CA LEU A 76 10.18 -5.81 27.69
C LEU A 76 11.63 -6.13 28.06
N VAL A 77 12.60 -5.69 27.25
CA VAL A 77 14.04 -5.85 27.54
C VAL A 77 14.43 -5.09 28.81
N LEU A 78 14.01 -3.84 28.94
CA LEU A 78 14.27 -3.02 30.13
C LEU A 78 13.62 -3.62 31.39
N LEU A 79 12.37 -4.10 31.29
CA LEU A 79 11.67 -4.75 32.39
C LEU A 79 12.37 -6.04 32.82
N GLY A 80 12.77 -6.88 31.85
CA GLY A 80 13.50 -8.12 32.13
C GLY A 80 14.86 -7.87 32.78
N ALA A 81 15.61 -6.86 32.31
CA ALA A 81 16.86 -6.43 32.93
C ALA A 81 16.63 -5.97 34.38
N PHE A 82 15.61 -5.14 34.62
CA PHE A 82 15.28 -4.66 35.97
C PHE A 82 14.94 -5.81 36.94
N LEU A 83 14.18 -6.80 36.48
CA LEU A 83 13.82 -7.97 37.29
C LEU A 83 15.00 -8.91 37.54
N GLY A 84 15.93 -9.05 36.58
CA GLY A 84 17.12 -9.89 36.71
C GLY A 84 18.26 -9.28 37.53
N LEU A 85 18.23 -7.97 37.77
CA LEU A 85 19.20 -7.24 38.60
C LEU A 85 18.81 -7.15 40.10
N ARG A 86 17.64 -7.67 40.50
CA ARG A 86 17.20 -7.74 41.91
C ARG A 86 17.47 -9.10 42.52
#